data_AF-A0A2W1A3B5-F1
#
_entry.id   AF-A0A2W1A3B5-F1
#
_cell.length_a   1.000
_cell.length_b   1.000
_cell.length_c   1.000
_cell.angle_alpha   90.00
_cell.angle_beta   90.00
_cell.angle_gamma   90.00
#
_symmetry.space_group_name_H-M   'P 1'
#
loop_
_entity.id
_entity.type
_entity.pdbx_description
1 polymer ?
#
loop_
_entity_poly.entity_id
_entity_poly.type
_entity_poly.pdbx_seq_one_letter_code
_entity_poly.pdbx_strand_id
1 'polypeptide(L)'
;MKLGTQLKARNDDDYRVFAQLGVNNICGYPPGDPQEWTPQVLKAYREHVESFGLKLDFIPLPLNSHEISLAGNPNIMLGKSPD
;
A
#
# COMPACT_ATOMS: atom_id res chain seq x y z
N MET A 1 17.15 14.27 1.54
CA MET A 1 15.83 14.29 0.86
C MET A 1 15.64 12.95 0.17
N LYS A 2 14.44 12.34 0.21
CA LYS A 2 14.14 11.07 -0.47
C LYS A 2 13.11 11.31 -1.57
N LEU A 3 13.37 10.79 -2.77
CA LEU A 3 12.39 10.78 -3.86
C LEU A 3 11.55 9.51 -3.76
N GLY A 4 10.24 9.64 -3.99
CA GLY A 4 9.32 8.52 -3.99
C GLY A 4 8.05 8.78 -4.80
N THR A 5 7.21 7.77 -4.92
CA THR A 5 5.95 7.82 -5.68
C THR A 5 4.79 7.21 -4.91
N GLN A 6 3.59 7.75 -5.14
CA GLN A 6 2.33 7.16 -4.71
C GLN A 6 1.60 6.45 -5.85
N LEU A 7 2.22 6.30 -7.01
CA LEU A 7 1.60 5.63 -8.14
C LEU A 7 1.50 4.13 -7.87
N LYS A 8 0.29 3.58 -7.99
CA LYS A 8 0.07 2.14 -7.94
C LYS A 8 0.74 1.47 -9.14
N ALA A 9 1.69 0.57 -8.86
CA ALA A 9 2.27 -0.29 -9.88
C ALA A 9 1.20 -1.19 -10.50
N ARG A 10 1.21 -1.30 -11.83
CA ARG A 10 0.29 -2.14 -12.61
C ARG A 10 0.79 -3.58 -12.65
N ASN A 11 2.10 -3.76 -12.68
CA ASN A 11 2.83 -5.01 -12.65
C ASN A 11 4.29 -4.76 -12.22
N ASP A 12 5.11 -5.81 -12.23
CA ASP A 12 6.51 -5.75 -11.79
C ASP A 12 7.41 -4.86 -12.67
N ASP A 13 7.04 -4.58 -13.92
CA ASP A 13 7.83 -3.70 -14.79
C ASP A 13 7.83 -2.28 -14.27
N ASP A 14 6.73 -1.82 -13.66
CA ASP A 14 6.68 -0.51 -13.03
C ASP A 14 7.70 -0.42 -11.87
N TYR A 15 7.88 -1.48 -11.08
CA TYR A 15 8.89 -1.50 -10.01
C TYR A 15 10.32 -1.39 -10.56
N ARG A 16 10.62 -2.08 -11.67
CA ARG A 16 11.92 -1.99 -12.34
C ARG A 16 12.16 -0.58 -12.89
N VAL A 17 11.15 0.02 -13.52
CA VAL A 17 11.20 1.38 -14.06
C VAL A 17 11.42 2.40 -12.94
N PHE A 18 10.72 2.28 -11.81
CA PHE A 18 10.91 3.18 -10.67
C PHE A 18 12.35 3.14 -10.16
N ALA A 19 12.92 1.95 -9.98
CA ALA A 19 14.31 1.79 -9.56
C ALA A 19 15.29 2.40 -10.58
N GLN A 20 15.09 2.18 -11.88
CA GLN A 20 15.94 2.74 -12.94
C GLN A 20 15.91 4.28 -12.98
N LEU A 21 14.77 4.90 -12.65
CA LEU A 21 14.61 6.35 -12.58
C LEU A 21 15.08 6.94 -11.24
N GLY A 22 15.58 6.12 -10.31
CA GLY A 22 16.02 6.55 -8.98
C GLY A 22 14.87 6.83 -7.99
N VAL A 23 13.64 6.41 -8.31
CA VAL A 23 12.46 6.51 -7.45
C VAL A 23 12.44 5.30 -6.50
N ASN A 24 13.32 5.33 -5.50
CA ASN A 24 13.60 4.14 -4.67
C ASN A 24 12.63 3.96 -3.48
N ASN A 25 11.69 4.88 -3.24
CA ASN A 25 10.74 4.78 -2.13
C ASN A 25 9.31 4.82 -2.69
N ILE A 26 8.42 3.92 -2.26
CA ILE A 26 7.06 3.83 -2.82
C ILE A 26 5.97 3.75 -1.74
N CYS A 27 4.78 4.26 -2.07
CA CYS A 27 3.54 3.69 -1.54
C CYS A 27 3.28 2.34 -2.20
N GLY A 28 3.01 1.32 -1.40
CA GLY A 28 2.58 0.02 -1.89
C GLY A 28 1.06 -0.14 -1.88
N TYR A 29 0.59 -1.10 -2.67
CA TYR A 29 -0.81 -1.48 -2.80
C TYR A 29 -0.88 -3.00 -2.76
N PRO A 30 -0.94 -3.62 -1.56
CA PRO A 30 -1.03 -5.07 -1.45
C PRO A 30 -2.26 -5.60 -2.23
N PRO A 31 -2.15 -6.78 -2.86
CA PRO A 31 -3.25 -7.36 -3.61
C PRO A 31 -4.38 -7.86 -2.69
N GLY A 32 -5.54 -8.12 -3.28
CA GLY A 32 -6.67 -8.76 -2.59
C GLY A 32 -7.52 -7.81 -1.75
N ASP A 33 -8.48 -8.39 -1.03
CA ASP A 33 -9.34 -7.68 -0.10
C ASP A 33 -8.54 -7.34 1.18
N PRO A 34 -8.53 -6.06 1.61
CA PRO A 34 -7.91 -5.64 2.86
C PRO A 34 -8.41 -6.37 4.13
N GLN A 35 -9.63 -6.91 4.13
CA GLN A 35 -10.13 -7.70 5.26
C GLN A 35 -9.40 -9.04 5.42
N GLU A 36 -8.83 -9.57 4.32
CA GLU A 36 -8.08 -10.82 4.29
C GLU A 36 -6.58 -10.60 4.51
N TRP A 37 -6.15 -9.35 4.76
CA TRP A 37 -4.74 -9.06 5.01
C TRP A 37 -4.30 -9.63 6.37
N THR A 38 -3.39 -10.59 6.29
CA THR A 38 -2.66 -11.12 7.44
C THR A 38 -1.24 -10.53 7.47
N PRO A 39 -0.54 -10.61 8.62
CA PRO A 39 0.87 -10.24 8.70
C PRO A 39 1.74 -10.95 7.64
N GLN A 40 1.39 -12.20 7.31
CA GLN A 40 2.08 -13.01 6.30
C GLN A 40 1.88 -12.44 4.88
N VAL A 41 0.64 -12.05 4.52
CA VAL A 41 0.33 -11.42 3.23
C VAL A 41 1.09 -10.11 3.08
N LEU A 42 1.07 -9.26 4.10
CA LEU A 42 1.74 -7.97 4.07
C LEU A 42 3.27 -8.10 4.03
N LYS A 43 3.81 -9.11 4.73
CA LYS A 43 5.24 -9.42 4.70
C LYS A 43 5.68 -9.92 3.32
N ALA A 44 4.95 -10.86 2.74
CA ALA A 44 5.23 -11.37 1.39
C ALA A 44 5.16 -10.25 0.34
N TYR A 45 4.18 -9.35 0.46
CA TYR A 45 4.09 -8.18 -0.40
C TYR A 45 5.31 -7.26 -0.28
N ARG A 46 5.75 -6.96 0.95
CA ARG A 46 6.97 -6.17 1.18
C ARG A 46 8.19 -6.83 0.54
N GLU A 47 8.41 -8.11 0.83
CA GLU A 47 9.56 -8.87 0.31
C GLU A 47 9.58 -8.88 -1.22
N HIS A 48 8.42 -9.05 -1.87
CA HIS A 48 8.28 -8.97 -3.32
C HIS A 48 8.72 -7.61 -3.88
N VAL A 49 8.15 -6.51 -3.36
CA VAL A 49 8.46 -5.16 -3.85
C VAL A 49 9.92 -4.77 -3.58
N GLU A 50 10.43 -5.09 -2.39
CA GLU A 50 11.81 -4.74 -2.01
C GLU A 50 12.86 -5.58 -2.75
N SER A 51 12.48 -6.74 -3.33
CA SER A 51 13.36 -7.53 -4.21
C SER A 51 13.80 -6.78 -5.47
N PHE A 52 13.09 -5.72 -5.86
CA PHE A 52 13.45 -4.84 -6.99
C PHE A 52 14.43 -3.72 -6.62
N GLY A 53 14.93 -3.68 -5.39
CA GLY A 53 15.79 -2.60 -4.89
C GLY A 53 15.02 -1.34 -4.47
N LEU A 54 13.71 -1.46 -4.28
CA LEU A 54 12.84 -0.41 -3.75
C LEU A 54 12.70 -0.52 -2.24
N LYS A 55 12.17 0.54 -1.62
CA LYS A 55 11.74 0.57 -0.23
C LYS A 55 10.24 0.82 -0.16
N LEU A 56 9.51 -0.06 0.54
CA LEU A 56 8.10 0.15 0.84
C LEU A 56 7.98 1.05 2.08
N ASP A 57 7.57 2.30 1.88
CA ASP A 57 7.47 3.26 3.00
C ASP A 57 6.09 3.20 3.68
N PHE A 58 5.01 3.01 2.93
CA PHE A 58 3.64 2.97 3.46
C PHE A 58 2.69 2.21 2.52
N ILE A 59 1.58 1.72 3.08
CA ILE A 59 0.42 1.21 2.34
C ILE A 59 -0.79 2.07 2.70
N PRO A 60 -1.69 2.40 1.76
CA PRO A 60 -2.87 3.17 2.07
C PRO A 60 -3.83 2.36 2.93
N LEU A 61 -4.51 3.03 3.87
CA LEU A 61 -5.66 2.42 4.54
C LEU A 61 -6.78 2.18 3.52
N PRO A 62 -7.57 1.11 3.69
CA PRO A 62 -8.67 0.77 2.79
C PRO A 62 -9.89 1.67 3.02
N LEU A 63 -9.73 2.96 2.74
CA LEU A 63 -10.75 3.98 2.93
C LEU A 63 -11.26 4.44 1.57
N ASN A 64 -12.54 4.21 1.32
CA ASN A 64 -13.18 4.69 0.10
C ASN A 64 -13.53 6.17 0.26
N SER A 65 -13.41 6.94 -0.83
CA SER A 65 -13.86 8.33 -0.87
C SER A 65 -15.38 8.36 -1.09
N HIS A 66 -16.12 8.10 -0.02
CA HIS A 66 -17.58 8.14 0.01
C HIS A 66 -18.08 8.96 1.20
N GLU A 67 -19.37 9.28 1.18
CA GLU A 67 -20.05 9.91 2.31
C GLU A 67 -19.94 9.00 3.56
N ILE A 68 -19.81 9.62 4.73
CA ILE A 68 -19.36 8.94 5.96
C ILE A 68 -20.32 7.84 6.42
N SER A 69 -21.62 7.93 6.14
CA SER A 69 -22.60 6.88 6.45
C SER A 69 -22.41 5.60 5.63
N LEU A 70 -21.69 5.69 4.50
CA LEU A 70 -21.36 4.57 3.61
C LEU A 70 -19.90 4.09 3.77
N ALA A 71 -19.23 4.49 4.85
CA ALA A 71 -17.85 4.09 5.09
C ALA A 71 -17.72 2.57 5.31
N GLY A 72 -16.96 1.89 4.43
CA GLY A 72 -16.71 0.45 4.55
C GLY A 72 -15.89 0.04 5.78
N ASN A 73 -15.17 1.00 6.39
CA ASN A 73 -14.38 0.80 7.61
C ASN A 73 -14.72 1.89 8.65
N PRO A 74 -15.92 1.83 9.27
CA PRO A 74 -16.43 2.92 10.10
C PRO A 74 -15.65 3.10 11.40
N ASN A 75 -15.08 2.04 11.98
CA ASN A 75 -14.30 2.15 13.21
C ASN A 75 -13.02 2.99 13.00
N ILE A 76 -12.38 2.86 11.83
CA ILE A 76 -11.24 3.70 11.44
C ILE A 76 -11.70 5.15 11.21
N MET A 77 -12.76 5.35 10.42
CA MET A 77 -13.24 6.68 10.04
C MET A 77 -13.82 7.47 11.22
N LEU A 78 -14.47 6.80 12.17
CA LEU A 78 -15.13 7.41 13.32
C LEU A 78 -14.25 7.41 14.58
N GLY A 79 -13.03 6.85 14.52
CA GLY A 79 -12.12 6.78 15.65
C GLY A 79 -12.66 5.98 16.83
N LYS A 80 -13.43 4.92 16.55
CA LYS A 80 -13.95 4.02 17.60
C LYS A 80 -12.85 3.03 18.00
N SER A 81 -12.81 2.66 19.28
CA SER A 81 -11.93 1.60 19.76
C SER A 81 -12.22 0.29 19.03
N PRO A 82 -11.21 -0.57 18.79
CA PRO A 82 -11.43 -1.93 18.31
C PRO A 82 -12.31 -2.72 19.30
N ASP A 83 -13.21 -3.53 18.76
CA ASP A 83 -14.00 -4.51 19.54
C ASP A 83 -13.20 -5.78 19.84
#